data_AF-A0A1B3B7E2-F1
#
_entry.id   AF-A0A1B3B7E2-F1
#
_cell.length_a   1.000
_cell.length_b   1.000
_cell.length_c   1.000
_cell.angle_alpha   90.00
_cell.angle_beta   90.00
_cell.angle_gamma   90.00
#
_symmetry.space_group_name_H-M   'P 1'
#
loop_
_entity.id
_entity.type
_entity.pdbx_description
1 polymer ?
#
loop_
_entity_poly.entity_id
_entity_poly.type
_entity_poly.pdbx_seq_one_letter_code
_entity_poly.pdbx_strand_id
1 'polypeptide(L)'
;MAFWGTGKISKVTPILNPNQKQFLEDEQRYREKLDVLGKKDGSLSEMYVRKEQITDDPKLLDKHDSFYHTTKSLLVLFQIMGVMPIHRNPPIDNMPRTGYSWTSKQFFWALFIYSMETVIVVMVLKARVNQFVTNSDKRFDEAIYNVIFISLLFTHFLLPVASWRHGSQVAIFKNMWTNYQLKFLKVTGTAIVFPNLYPLTWGLCIFSWTLSIGVNLSQYYLQPDFELWYTVAYYPIIAMLNGFCSLWYINCNAFGTASKALAGFLQETLQREKPAQKLTEYRHLWMDLSHMMQQLGRAYSNMYGIYCLVIFFTTIIATYGSLSEIIDHGATYKEVGLFVIVFYCMGLLYIICNEAHHASLRVGLDFQTKLLNVNLTAVDGATQKEVEMFLVAISKNPPIMNLDGYANINRELITSNVSFMATYLVVLLQFKITEQRGLKVQQG
;
A
#
# COMPACT_ATOMS: atom_id res chain seq x y z
N MET A 1 -63.07 -5.68 46.26
CA MET A 1 -63.07 -5.14 44.89
C MET A 1 -61.67 -4.62 44.63
N ALA A 2 -60.76 -5.46 44.15
CA ALA A 2 -60.52 -5.79 42.74
C ALA A 2 -59.85 -4.64 41.96
N PHE A 3 -58.53 -4.71 41.81
CA PHE A 3 -57.79 -4.79 40.53
C PHE A 3 -56.33 -4.34 40.71
N TRP A 4 -55.45 -5.29 41.02
CA TRP A 4 -54.02 -5.16 40.73
C TRP A 4 -53.82 -5.54 39.25
N GLY A 5 -53.60 -4.55 38.40
CA GLY A 5 -53.18 -4.76 37.01
C GLY A 5 -51.66 -4.82 36.92
N THR A 6 -51.13 -6.02 36.73
CA THR A 6 -49.71 -6.26 36.41
C THR A 6 -49.39 -5.75 35.00
N GLY A 7 -48.88 -4.53 34.88
CA GLY A 7 -48.28 -4.02 33.65
C GLY A 7 -46.89 -4.62 33.44
N LYS A 8 -46.74 -5.51 32.46
CA LYS A 8 -45.43 -5.96 31.97
C LYS A 8 -44.65 -4.75 31.46
N ILE A 9 -43.51 -4.46 32.08
CA ILE A 9 -42.52 -3.52 31.55
C ILE A 9 -42.03 -4.09 30.21
N SER A 10 -42.40 -3.44 29.12
CA SER A 10 -41.88 -3.75 27.79
C SER A 10 -40.36 -3.56 27.81
N LYS A 11 -39.60 -4.63 27.57
CA LYS A 11 -38.15 -4.55 27.38
C LYS A 11 -37.90 -3.71 26.13
N VAL A 12 -37.46 -2.48 26.32
CA VAL A 12 -36.91 -1.65 25.24
C VAL A 12 -35.71 -2.40 24.66
N THR A 13 -35.85 -2.93 23.46
CA THR A 13 -34.75 -3.48 22.68
C THR A 13 -33.78 -2.33 22.38
N PRO A 14 -32.51 -2.39 22.77
CA PRO A 14 -31.56 -1.36 22.41
C PRO A 14 -31.44 -1.33 20.88
N ILE A 15 -31.59 -0.15 20.29
CA ILE A 15 -31.34 0.09 18.87
C ILE A 15 -29.84 -0.08 18.65
N LEU A 16 -29.43 -1.28 18.24
CA LEU A 16 -28.04 -1.64 17.99
C LEU A 16 -27.61 -1.13 16.61
N ASN A 17 -26.45 -0.48 16.54
CA ASN A 17 -25.80 -0.14 15.28
C ASN A 17 -25.55 -1.44 14.48
N PRO A 18 -25.69 -1.46 13.13
CA PRO A 18 -25.41 -2.64 12.30
C PRO A 18 -24.13 -3.41 12.67
N ASN A 19 -23.05 -2.73 13.04
CA ASN A 19 -21.80 -3.39 13.47
C ASN A 19 -21.93 -4.10 14.84
N GLN A 20 -22.69 -3.52 15.77
CA GLN A 20 -22.95 -4.13 17.09
C GLN A 20 -23.94 -5.29 16.97
N LYS A 21 -24.92 -5.17 16.06
CA LYS A 21 -25.84 -6.24 15.73
C LYS A 21 -25.10 -7.44 15.12
N GLN A 22 -24.20 -7.18 14.18
CA GLN A 22 -23.38 -8.22 13.55
C GLN A 22 -22.45 -8.91 14.56
N PHE A 23 -21.83 -8.14 15.47
CA PHE A 23 -21.02 -8.71 16.55
C PHE A 23 -21.84 -9.63 17.48
N LEU A 24 -23.05 -9.20 17.87
CA LEU A 24 -23.93 -10.00 18.72
C LEU A 24 -24.47 -11.25 18.01
N GLU A 25 -24.78 -11.14 16.72
CA GLU A 25 -25.17 -12.29 15.88
C GLU A 25 -24.01 -13.28 15.74
N ASP A 26 -22.77 -12.80 15.57
CA ASP A 26 -21.58 -13.64 15.55
C ASP A 26 -21.30 -14.29 16.91
N GLU A 27 -21.51 -13.58 18.02
CA GLU A 27 -21.36 -14.13 19.38
C GLU A 27 -22.44 -15.17 19.69
N GLN A 28 -23.70 -14.94 19.31
CA GLN A 28 -24.77 -15.92 19.43
C GLN A 28 -24.49 -17.16 18.59
N ARG A 29 -24.09 -16.97 17.33
CA ARG A 29 -23.70 -18.06 16.43
C ARG A 29 -22.48 -18.84 16.95
N TYR A 30 -21.58 -18.18 17.69
CA TYR A 30 -20.46 -18.84 18.37
C TYR A 30 -20.91 -19.66 19.58
N ARG A 31 -21.83 -19.14 20.40
CA ARG A 31 -22.40 -19.87 21.55
C ARG A 31 -23.24 -21.07 21.11
N GLU A 32 -24.06 -20.92 20.07
CA GLU A 32 -24.81 -22.04 19.49
C GLU A 32 -23.87 -23.13 18.95
N LYS A 33 -22.73 -22.75 18.36
CA LYS A 33 -21.71 -23.71 17.93
C LYS A 33 -21.07 -24.45 19.11
N LEU A 34 -20.84 -23.78 20.24
CA LEU A 34 -20.33 -24.41 21.47
C LEU A 34 -21.35 -25.39 22.10
N ASP A 35 -22.63 -25.05 22.08
CA ASP A 35 -23.69 -25.95 22.57
C ASP A 35 -23.87 -27.18 21.65
N VAL A 36 -23.67 -27.03 20.35
CA VAL A 36 -23.65 -28.14 19.39
C VAL A 36 -22.42 -29.03 19.61
N LEU A 37 -21.26 -28.45 19.97
CA LEU A 37 -20.04 -29.17 20.35
C LEU A 37 -20.22 -29.98 21.64
N GLY A 38 -20.98 -29.47 22.62
CA GLY A 38 -21.26 -30.18 23.87
C GLY A 38 -22.24 -31.37 23.75
N LYS A 39 -23.00 -31.46 22.64
CA LYS A 39 -24.05 -32.49 22.45
C LYS A 39 -23.70 -33.62 21.49
N LYS A 40 -22.62 -33.51 20.70
CA LYS A 40 -22.21 -34.54 19.73
C LYS A 40 -20.89 -35.19 20.10
N ASP A 41 -20.95 -36.19 20.98
CA ASP A 41 -19.80 -37.03 21.36
C ASP A 41 -19.49 -38.13 20.30
N GLY A 42 -19.61 -37.79 19.01
CA GLY A 42 -19.56 -38.80 17.94
C GLY A 42 -19.59 -38.23 16.54
N SER A 43 -18.66 -37.33 16.20
CA SER A 43 -18.12 -37.10 14.84
C SER A 43 -17.23 -35.86 14.88
N LEU A 44 -15.94 -36.07 15.15
CA LEU A 44 -14.91 -35.03 15.27
C LEU A 44 -14.31 -34.61 13.91
N SER A 45 -14.93 -34.99 12.78
CA SER A 45 -14.35 -34.84 11.44
C SER A 45 -14.87 -33.66 10.61
N GLU A 46 -15.82 -32.82 11.07
CA GLU A 46 -16.44 -31.80 10.20
C GLU A 46 -16.48 -30.35 10.71
N MET A 47 -15.80 -29.97 11.80
CA MET A 47 -15.69 -28.55 12.17
C MET A 47 -14.32 -28.19 12.77
N TYR A 48 -13.50 -27.49 11.99
CA TYR A 48 -12.26 -26.89 12.48
C TYR A 48 -12.56 -25.62 13.29
N VAL A 49 -12.43 -25.75 14.61
CA VAL A 49 -12.27 -24.60 15.53
C VAL A 49 -10.85 -24.09 15.35
N ARG A 50 -10.68 -22.77 15.11
CA ARG A 50 -9.36 -22.11 15.09
C ARG A 50 -8.65 -22.47 16.40
N LYS A 51 -7.58 -23.30 16.32
CA LYS A 51 -6.74 -23.59 17.49
C LYS A 51 -6.31 -22.27 18.14
N GLU A 52 -6.51 -22.21 19.45
CA GLU A 52 -6.13 -21.09 20.29
C GLU A 52 -4.67 -20.72 20.00
N GLN A 53 -4.41 -19.42 19.91
CA GLN A 53 -3.13 -18.85 19.52
C GLN A 53 -2.11 -19.23 20.62
N ILE A 54 -1.38 -20.32 20.42
CA ILE A 54 -0.28 -20.72 21.31
C ILE A 54 0.66 -19.51 21.35
N THR A 55 0.88 -18.96 22.54
CA THR A 55 1.79 -17.86 22.80
C THR A 55 3.14 -18.22 22.18
N ASP A 56 3.44 -17.61 21.04
CA ASP A 56 4.61 -17.97 20.26
C ASP A 56 5.87 -17.49 20.97
N ASP A 57 6.84 -18.38 21.21
CA ASP A 57 8.13 -18.05 21.83
C ASP A 57 8.75 -16.83 21.14
N PRO A 58 8.89 -15.68 21.85
CA PRO A 58 9.38 -14.45 21.25
C PRO A 58 10.77 -14.57 20.62
N LYS A 59 11.60 -15.50 21.12
CA LYS A 59 12.96 -15.73 20.59
C LYS A 59 12.93 -16.51 19.30
N LEU A 60 12.07 -17.52 19.20
CA LEU A 60 11.88 -18.29 17.96
C LEU A 60 11.29 -17.41 16.86
N LEU A 61 10.37 -16.54 17.26
CA LEU A 61 9.70 -15.57 16.39
C LEU A 61 10.70 -14.56 15.80
N ASP A 62 11.68 -14.08 16.60
CA ASP A 62 12.74 -13.19 16.12
C ASP A 62 13.76 -13.91 15.22
N LYS A 63 14.13 -15.16 15.56
CA LYS A 63 15.07 -15.97 14.77
C LYS A 63 14.58 -16.24 13.34
N HIS A 64 13.28 -16.36 13.15
CA HIS A 64 12.66 -16.69 11.87
C HIS A 64 11.98 -15.49 11.17
N ASP A 65 12.16 -14.27 11.68
CA ASP A 65 11.65 -13.03 11.06
C ASP A 65 12.56 -12.58 9.89
N SER A 66 12.66 -13.44 8.88
CA SER A 66 13.48 -13.20 7.69
C SER A 66 12.97 -11.98 6.90
N PHE A 67 11.67 -11.65 6.96
CA PHE A 67 11.13 -10.45 6.32
C PHE A 67 11.64 -9.16 6.98
N TYR A 68 11.65 -9.09 8.31
CA TYR A 68 12.20 -7.93 9.02
C TYR A 68 13.68 -7.74 8.72
N HIS A 69 14.49 -8.80 8.86
CA HIS A 69 15.93 -8.71 8.57
C HIS A 69 16.22 -8.23 7.16
N THR A 70 15.42 -8.70 6.21
CA THR A 70 15.56 -8.35 4.81
C THR A 70 15.14 -6.91 4.50
N THR A 71 14.09 -6.41 5.14
CA THR A 71 13.54 -5.06 4.91
C THR A 71 14.07 -4.00 5.88
N LYS A 72 15.01 -4.38 6.76
CA LYS A 72 15.54 -3.51 7.82
C LYS A 72 16.19 -2.24 7.28
N SER A 73 16.96 -2.33 6.19
CA SER A 73 17.65 -1.18 5.60
C SER A 73 16.69 -0.08 5.19
N LEU A 74 15.59 -0.44 4.52
CA LEU A 74 14.54 0.51 4.13
C LEU A 74 13.81 1.11 5.36
N LEU A 75 13.56 0.31 6.39
CA LEU A 75 12.95 0.80 7.63
C LEU A 75 13.85 1.79 8.36
N VAL A 76 15.15 1.50 8.45
CA VAL A 76 16.14 2.42 9.01
C VAL A 76 16.21 3.71 8.20
N LEU A 77 16.14 3.63 6.87
CA LEU A 77 16.11 4.81 6.00
C LEU A 77 14.90 5.70 6.30
N PHE A 78 13.70 5.12 6.41
CA PHE A 78 12.51 5.88 6.78
C PHE A 78 12.56 6.49 8.18
N GLN A 79 13.26 5.84 9.13
CA GLN A 79 13.49 6.39 10.47
C GLN A 79 14.47 7.57 10.42
N ILE A 80 15.56 7.46 9.65
CA ILE A 80 16.54 8.54 9.47
C ILE A 80 15.85 9.77 8.88
N MET A 81 15.00 9.57 7.86
CA MET A 81 14.24 10.63 7.21
C MET A 81 13.04 11.16 8.02
N GLY A 82 12.71 10.57 9.18
CA GLY A 82 11.54 10.97 9.97
C GLY A 82 10.18 10.62 9.34
N VAL A 83 10.17 9.82 8.27
CA VAL A 83 8.96 9.48 7.52
C VAL A 83 8.07 8.50 8.30
N MET A 84 8.66 7.50 8.95
CA MET A 84 7.92 6.42 9.61
C MET A 84 8.51 6.06 10.99
N PRO A 85 7.98 6.63 12.10
CA PRO A 85 8.52 6.43 13.44
C PRO A 85 8.02 5.14 14.10
N ILE A 86 8.34 4.00 13.49
CA ILE A 86 8.06 2.66 14.03
C ILE A 86 9.27 2.17 14.81
N HIS A 87 9.08 1.38 15.86
CA HIS A 87 10.18 0.78 16.63
C HIS A 87 10.01 -0.73 16.77
N ARG A 88 11.12 -1.42 17.05
CA ARG A 88 11.12 -2.83 17.43
C ARG A 88 11.13 -2.90 18.95
N ASN A 89 10.11 -3.54 19.52
CA ASN A 89 10.00 -3.81 20.94
C ASN A 89 10.98 -4.89 21.39
N PRO A 90 11.30 -4.99 22.69
CA PRO A 90 12.04 -6.12 23.24
C PRO A 90 11.24 -7.43 23.13
N PRO A 91 11.89 -8.61 23.09
CA PRO A 91 11.23 -9.91 22.95
C PRO A 91 10.65 -10.36 24.30
N ILE A 92 9.59 -9.66 24.73
CA ILE A 92 8.85 -9.92 25.96
C ILE A 92 7.54 -10.63 25.59
N ASP A 93 7.13 -11.61 26.39
CA ASP A 93 5.86 -12.32 26.23
C ASP A 93 4.67 -11.33 26.20
N ASN A 94 3.70 -11.60 25.32
CA ASN A 94 2.50 -10.78 25.09
C ASN A 94 2.74 -9.34 24.56
N MET A 95 3.97 -8.98 24.15
CA MET A 95 4.25 -7.70 23.51
C MET A 95 4.45 -7.87 21.99
N PRO A 96 3.75 -7.11 21.13
CA PRO A 96 3.98 -7.17 19.68
C PRO A 96 5.42 -6.73 19.36
N ARG A 97 6.10 -7.45 18.45
CA ARG A 97 7.51 -7.18 18.10
C ARG A 97 7.71 -5.79 17.50
N THR A 98 6.77 -5.33 16.67
CA THR A 98 6.80 -4.01 16.03
C THR A 98 5.75 -3.12 16.69
N GLY A 99 6.18 -1.95 17.17
CA GLY A 99 5.34 -1.01 17.90
C GLY A 99 5.32 0.38 17.26
N TYR A 100 4.24 1.11 17.52
CA TYR A 100 4.09 2.52 17.20
C TYR A 100 3.53 3.24 18.43
N SER A 101 4.16 4.33 18.83
CA SER A 101 3.67 5.20 19.90
C SER A 101 4.11 6.63 19.66
N TRP A 102 3.19 7.58 19.90
CA TRP A 102 3.44 9.02 19.89
C TRP A 102 4.46 9.47 20.94
N THR A 103 4.69 8.66 21.97
CA THR A 103 5.66 8.95 23.05
C THR A 103 7.01 8.25 22.86
N SER A 104 7.21 7.57 21.73
CA SER A 104 8.46 6.83 21.46
C SER A 104 9.62 7.76 21.10
N LYS A 105 10.86 7.32 21.38
CA LYS A 105 12.09 8.06 20.99
C LYS A 105 12.15 8.31 19.48
N GLN A 106 11.68 7.34 18.70
CA GLN A 106 11.61 7.39 17.24
C GLN A 106 10.63 8.47 16.76
N PHE A 107 9.51 8.66 17.47
CA PHE A 107 8.57 9.73 17.17
C PHE A 107 9.17 11.11 17.44
N PHE A 108 9.86 11.29 18.57
CA PHE A 108 10.56 12.56 18.85
C PHE A 108 11.65 12.88 17.83
N TRP A 109 12.39 11.87 17.38
CA TRP A 109 13.35 12.03 16.28
C TRP A 109 12.67 12.46 14.97
N ALA A 110 11.59 11.78 14.60
CA ALA A 110 10.82 12.13 13.41
C ALA A 110 10.24 13.55 13.49
N LEU A 111 9.73 13.96 14.66
CA LEU A 111 9.25 15.31 14.90
C LEU A 111 10.36 16.35 14.75
N PHE A 112 11.56 16.07 15.27
CA PHE A 112 12.73 16.95 15.12
C PHE A 112 13.13 17.14 13.65
N ILE A 113 13.31 16.03 12.91
CA ILE A 113 13.67 16.09 11.49
C ILE A 113 12.58 16.79 10.67
N TYR A 114 11.31 16.43 10.89
CA TYR A 114 10.18 17.07 10.23
C TYR A 114 10.11 18.58 10.52
N SER A 115 10.40 19.01 11.76
CA SER A 115 10.43 20.43 12.10
C SER A 115 11.54 21.18 11.36
N MET A 116 12.74 20.60 11.29
CA MET A 116 13.85 21.18 10.53
C MET A 116 13.54 21.27 9.04
N GLU A 117 13.02 20.19 8.46
CA GLU A 117 12.61 20.15 7.05
C GLU A 117 11.49 21.14 6.76
N THR A 118 10.52 21.28 7.67
CA THR A 118 9.41 22.24 7.55
C THR A 118 9.92 23.68 7.49
N VAL A 119 10.94 24.04 8.28
CA VAL A 119 11.54 25.39 8.20
C VAL A 119 12.11 25.64 6.80
N ILE A 120 12.84 24.68 6.24
CA ILE A 120 13.43 24.78 4.90
C ILE A 120 12.33 24.86 3.83
N VAL A 121 11.32 23.99 3.91
CA VAL A 121 10.18 23.95 2.99
C VAL A 121 9.40 25.27 3.02
N VAL A 122 9.15 25.83 4.20
CA VAL A 122 8.46 27.13 4.35
C VAL A 122 9.30 28.27 3.79
N MET A 123 10.62 28.25 3.98
CA MET A 123 11.52 29.25 3.39
C MET A 123 11.48 29.21 1.86
N VAL A 124 11.59 28.01 1.26
CA VAL A 124 11.49 27.83 -0.20
C VAL A 124 10.09 28.21 -0.69
N LEU A 125 9.03 27.79 0.00
CA LEU A 125 7.66 28.11 -0.35
C LEU A 125 7.42 29.62 -0.34
N LYS A 126 7.92 30.34 0.68
CA LYS A 126 7.84 31.80 0.74
C LYS A 126 8.58 32.47 -0.41
N ALA A 127 9.79 32.00 -0.74
CA ALA A 127 10.55 32.53 -1.87
C ALA A 127 9.79 32.33 -3.20
N ARG A 128 9.24 31.14 -3.43
CA ARG A 128 8.43 30.80 -4.61
C ARG A 128 7.15 31.63 -4.70
N VAL A 129 6.40 31.75 -3.60
CA VAL A 129 5.16 32.54 -3.56
C VAL A 129 5.46 34.03 -3.77
N ASN A 130 6.51 34.57 -3.15
CA ASN A 130 6.91 35.96 -3.36
C ASN A 130 7.32 36.22 -4.81
N GLN A 131 8.08 35.30 -5.42
CA GLN A 131 8.46 35.38 -6.84
C GLN A 131 7.23 35.31 -7.75
N PHE A 132 6.24 34.49 -7.40
CA PHE A 132 4.98 34.37 -8.13
C PHE A 132 4.13 35.64 -8.05
N VAL A 133 3.95 36.22 -6.84
CA VAL A 133 3.13 37.42 -6.62
C VAL A 133 3.80 38.68 -7.18
N THR A 134 5.11 38.81 -7.04
CA THR A 134 5.83 40.03 -7.44
C THR A 134 5.99 40.12 -8.96
N ASN A 135 6.05 38.99 -9.66
CA ASN A 135 6.18 38.95 -11.11
C ASN A 135 4.83 38.63 -11.79
N SER A 136 3.76 39.35 -11.41
CA SER A 136 2.39 39.11 -11.88
C SER A 136 2.14 39.40 -13.36
N ASP A 137 3.12 39.96 -14.10
CA ASP A 137 3.05 40.22 -15.55
C ASP A 137 3.47 39.02 -16.41
N LYS A 138 3.70 37.86 -15.78
CA LYS A 138 4.16 36.65 -16.48
C LYS A 138 3.00 35.89 -17.13
N ARG A 139 3.24 35.42 -18.35
CA ARG A 139 2.30 34.62 -19.16
C ARG A 139 1.79 33.42 -18.38
N PHE A 140 0.56 33.00 -18.70
CA PHE A 140 -0.14 31.85 -18.12
C PHE A 140 0.74 30.59 -17.97
N ASP A 141 1.68 30.35 -18.89
CA ASP A 141 2.60 29.21 -18.84
C ASP A 141 3.53 29.24 -17.60
N GLU A 142 4.08 30.39 -17.21
CA GLU A 142 4.95 30.52 -16.02
C GLU A 142 4.19 30.34 -14.70
N ALA A 143 2.87 30.55 -14.71
CA ALA A 143 2.02 30.23 -13.56
C ALA A 143 1.89 28.71 -13.36
N ILE A 144 1.78 27.93 -14.44
CA ILE A 144 1.69 26.47 -14.40
C ILE A 144 2.92 25.87 -13.71
N TYR A 145 4.11 26.34 -14.06
CA TYR A 145 5.38 25.91 -13.45
C TYR A 145 5.38 26.11 -11.93
N ASN A 146 5.03 27.32 -11.48
CA ASN A 146 4.99 27.64 -10.06
C ASN A 146 3.97 26.78 -9.32
N VAL A 147 2.81 26.51 -9.93
CA VAL A 147 1.79 25.62 -9.34
C VAL A 147 2.31 24.20 -9.14
N ILE A 148 3.03 23.62 -10.11
CA ILE A 148 3.64 22.29 -9.97
C ILE A 148 4.59 22.26 -8.77
N PHE A 149 5.54 23.21 -8.70
CA PHE A 149 6.53 23.25 -7.64
C PHE A 149 5.96 23.56 -6.27
N ILE A 150 4.94 24.41 -6.18
CA ILE A 150 4.21 24.68 -4.92
C ILE A 150 3.43 23.44 -4.49
N SER A 151 2.75 22.76 -5.41
CA SER A 151 2.02 21.53 -5.10
C SER A 151 2.92 20.39 -4.61
N LEU A 152 4.13 20.27 -5.17
CA LEU A 152 5.12 19.32 -4.69
C LEU A 152 5.60 19.66 -3.26
N LEU A 153 5.86 20.93 -2.94
CA LEU A 153 6.18 21.33 -1.57
C LEU A 153 5.04 21.03 -0.60
N PHE A 154 3.79 21.16 -1.07
CA PHE A 154 2.62 20.90 -0.24
C PHE A 154 2.55 19.43 0.24
N THR A 155 3.13 18.49 -0.52
CA THR A 155 3.18 17.07 -0.15
C THR A 155 3.90 16.83 1.18
N HIS A 156 4.85 17.69 1.55
CA HIS A 156 5.54 17.65 2.85
C HIS A 156 4.56 17.77 4.01
N PHE A 157 3.56 18.65 3.91
CA PHE A 157 2.56 18.85 4.96
C PHE A 157 1.56 17.68 5.06
N LEU A 158 1.49 16.83 4.04
CA LEU A 158 0.65 15.64 4.05
C LEU A 158 1.30 14.47 4.79
N LEU A 159 2.62 14.51 5.03
CA LEU A 159 3.37 13.42 5.66
C LEU A 159 2.82 13.01 7.04
N PRO A 160 2.54 13.92 7.99
CA PRO A 160 2.01 13.53 9.30
C PRO A 160 0.63 12.88 9.20
N VAL A 161 -0.20 13.35 8.27
CA VAL A 161 -1.56 12.84 8.06
C VAL A 161 -1.54 11.48 7.38
N ALA A 162 -0.67 11.30 6.38
CA ALA A 162 -0.57 10.08 5.58
C ALA A 162 0.17 8.96 6.31
N SER A 163 1.31 9.27 6.95
CA SER A 163 2.22 8.27 7.52
C SER A 163 2.05 8.11 9.03
N TRP A 164 2.16 9.19 9.81
CA TRP A 164 2.20 9.08 11.28
C TRP A 164 0.85 8.64 11.86
N ARG A 165 -0.25 9.24 11.39
CA ARG A 165 -1.61 8.85 11.80
C ARG A 165 -1.89 7.35 11.64
N HIS A 166 -1.31 6.72 10.62
CA HIS A 166 -1.50 5.31 10.29
C HIS A 166 -0.35 4.40 10.75
N GLY A 167 0.64 4.94 11.48
CA GLY A 167 1.80 4.17 11.94
C GLY A 167 1.44 2.92 12.75
N SER A 168 0.33 2.96 13.50
CA SER A 168 -0.19 1.79 14.24
C SER A 168 -0.65 0.66 13.31
N GLN A 169 -1.33 0.97 12.21
CA GLN A 169 -1.77 -0.02 11.23
C GLN A 169 -0.59 -0.66 10.51
N VAL A 170 0.43 0.15 10.20
CA VAL A 170 1.68 -0.36 9.61
C VAL A 170 2.42 -1.29 10.58
N ALA A 171 2.46 -0.95 11.87
CA ALA A 171 3.05 -1.83 12.89
C ALA A 171 2.28 -3.16 12.99
N ILE A 172 0.94 -3.14 12.97
CA ILE A 172 0.11 -4.35 12.94
C ILE A 172 0.45 -5.20 11.71
N PHE A 173 0.50 -4.61 10.52
CA PHE A 173 0.86 -5.30 9.29
C PHE A 173 2.26 -5.95 9.36
N LYS A 174 3.26 -5.25 9.91
CA LYS A 174 4.59 -5.82 10.13
C LYS A 174 4.56 -7.03 11.08
N ASN A 175 3.75 -6.98 12.13
CA ASN A 175 3.59 -8.14 13.04
C ASN A 175 2.86 -9.31 12.38
N MET A 176 1.92 -9.05 11.44
CA MET A 176 1.27 -10.12 10.67
C MET A 176 2.30 -10.91 9.87
N TRP A 177 3.29 -10.25 9.26
CA TRP A 177 4.40 -10.93 8.58
C TRP A 177 5.19 -11.83 9.50
N THR A 178 5.56 -11.32 10.68
CA THR A 178 6.33 -12.11 11.64
C THR A 178 5.57 -13.37 12.10
N ASN A 179 4.28 -13.22 12.43
CA ASN A 179 3.42 -14.34 12.81
C ASN A 179 3.21 -15.33 11.67
N TYR A 180 3.05 -14.83 10.44
CA TYR A 180 2.88 -15.66 9.26
C TYR A 180 4.11 -16.52 8.98
N GLN A 181 5.31 -15.96 9.07
CA GLN A 181 6.55 -16.73 8.86
C GLN A 181 6.70 -17.88 9.86
N LEU A 182 6.33 -17.64 11.12
CA LEU A 182 6.36 -18.68 12.13
C LEU A 182 5.29 -19.75 11.89
N LYS A 183 4.07 -19.35 11.55
CA LYS A 183 2.99 -20.30 11.20
C LYS A 183 3.36 -21.14 9.98
N PHE A 184 3.96 -20.52 8.98
CA PHE A 184 4.46 -21.22 7.80
C PHE A 184 5.50 -22.27 8.18
N LEU A 185 6.50 -21.91 9.00
CA LEU A 185 7.50 -22.84 9.51
C LEU A 185 6.88 -24.03 10.26
N LYS A 186 5.89 -23.78 11.12
CA LYS A 186 5.20 -24.84 11.88
C LYS A 186 4.44 -25.83 10.98
N VAL A 187 3.89 -25.36 9.87
CA VAL A 187 3.07 -26.17 8.96
C VAL A 187 3.91 -26.92 7.92
N THR A 188 4.90 -26.24 7.31
CA THR A 188 5.73 -26.79 6.23
C THR A 188 7.04 -27.41 6.73
N GLY A 189 7.45 -27.12 7.97
CA GLY A 189 8.74 -27.51 8.52
C GLY A 189 9.93 -26.69 7.99
N THR A 190 9.70 -25.74 7.06
CA THR A 190 10.76 -24.96 6.41
C THR A 190 10.50 -23.46 6.58
N ALA A 191 11.53 -22.69 6.95
CA ALA A 191 11.39 -21.24 7.12
C ALA A 191 11.32 -20.52 5.76
N ILE A 192 10.50 -19.48 5.65
CA ILE A 192 10.48 -18.62 4.47
C ILE A 192 11.74 -17.75 4.46
N VAL A 193 12.59 -17.95 3.46
CA VAL A 193 13.78 -17.13 3.21
C VAL A 193 13.54 -16.26 1.98
N PHE A 194 13.95 -14.99 2.04
CA PHE A 194 13.86 -14.06 0.91
C PHE A 194 15.26 -13.72 0.38
N PRO A 195 15.94 -14.66 -0.31
CA PRO A 195 17.36 -14.51 -0.67
C PRO A 195 17.62 -13.28 -1.56
N ASN A 196 16.72 -12.98 -2.49
CA ASN A 196 16.91 -11.88 -3.44
C ASN A 196 16.40 -10.54 -2.91
N LEU A 197 15.58 -10.50 -1.85
CA LEU A 197 15.02 -9.24 -1.38
C LEU A 197 16.03 -8.38 -0.61
N TYR A 198 17.04 -8.98 0.05
CA TYR A 198 18.03 -8.21 0.82
C TYR A 198 18.91 -7.35 -0.08
N PRO A 199 19.61 -7.91 -1.08
CA PRO A 199 20.39 -7.11 -2.02
C PRO A 199 19.51 -6.15 -2.83
N LEU A 200 18.29 -6.57 -3.18
CA LEU A 200 17.30 -5.71 -3.86
C LEU A 200 16.90 -4.51 -3.01
N THR A 201 16.65 -4.68 -1.71
CA THR A 201 16.24 -3.57 -0.82
C THR A 201 17.35 -2.54 -0.70
N TRP A 202 18.61 -2.98 -0.55
CA TRP A 202 19.76 -2.08 -0.56
C TRP A 202 19.92 -1.37 -1.89
N GLY A 203 19.84 -2.10 -3.01
CA GLY A 203 19.90 -1.53 -4.35
C GLY A 203 18.81 -0.47 -4.58
N LEU A 204 17.57 -0.74 -4.16
CA LEU A 204 16.45 0.20 -4.25
C LEU A 204 16.63 1.43 -3.38
N CYS A 205 17.21 1.30 -2.18
CA CYS A 205 17.52 2.46 -1.32
C CYS A 205 18.53 3.40 -2.00
N ILE A 206 19.64 2.85 -2.51
CA ILE A 206 20.68 3.61 -3.21
C ILE A 206 20.12 4.23 -4.49
N PHE A 207 19.41 3.43 -5.29
CA PHE A 207 18.78 3.90 -6.52
C PHE A 207 17.77 5.02 -6.27
N SER A 208 16.94 4.89 -5.23
CA SER A 208 15.96 5.93 -4.85
C SER A 208 16.63 7.27 -4.56
N TRP A 209 17.74 7.26 -3.81
CA TRP A 209 18.47 8.48 -3.46
C TRP A 209 19.19 9.08 -4.66
N THR A 210 19.88 8.26 -5.46
CA THR A 210 20.56 8.70 -6.67
C THR A 210 19.57 9.26 -7.70
N LEU A 211 18.42 8.62 -7.86
CA LEU A 211 17.35 9.11 -8.74
C LEU A 211 16.81 10.46 -8.25
N SER A 212 16.62 10.63 -6.94
CA SER A 212 16.20 11.92 -6.38
C SER A 212 17.20 13.04 -6.67
N ILE A 213 18.50 12.77 -6.58
CA ILE A 213 19.55 13.74 -6.96
C ILE A 213 19.45 14.05 -8.46
N GLY A 214 19.36 13.01 -9.30
CA GLY A 214 19.27 13.16 -10.75
C GLY A 214 18.06 13.99 -11.19
N VAL A 215 16.89 13.74 -10.60
CA VAL A 215 15.66 14.52 -10.88
C VAL A 215 15.87 15.99 -10.46
N ASN A 216 16.36 16.26 -9.24
CA ASN A 216 16.61 17.64 -8.80
C ASN A 216 17.62 18.39 -9.68
N LEU A 217 18.74 17.73 -10.03
CA LEU A 217 19.76 18.32 -10.90
C LEU A 217 19.22 18.57 -12.31
N SER A 218 18.43 17.64 -12.86
CA SER A 218 17.78 17.86 -14.16
C SER A 218 16.88 19.08 -14.14
N GLN A 219 16.11 19.31 -13.07
CA GLN A 219 15.28 20.51 -12.96
C GLN A 219 16.12 21.79 -12.85
N TYR A 220 17.21 21.76 -12.08
CA TYR A 220 18.16 22.88 -11.99
C TYR A 220 18.74 23.27 -13.36
N TYR A 221 19.14 22.30 -14.19
CA TYR A 221 19.72 22.59 -15.51
C TYR A 221 18.68 22.95 -16.57
N LEU A 222 17.48 22.38 -16.50
CA LEU A 222 16.45 22.53 -17.54
C LEU A 222 15.53 23.72 -17.29
N GLN A 223 15.42 24.19 -16.04
CA GLN A 223 14.53 25.29 -15.67
C GLN A 223 15.30 26.50 -15.13
N PRO A 224 15.27 27.65 -15.84
CA PRO A 224 16.03 28.82 -15.45
C PRO A 224 15.54 29.47 -14.15
N ASP A 225 14.28 29.27 -13.78
CA ASP A 225 13.71 29.76 -12.52
C ASP A 225 14.00 28.84 -11.32
N PHE A 226 14.72 27.74 -11.52
CA PHE A 226 15.02 26.77 -10.46
C PHE A 226 16.41 27.00 -9.88
N GLU A 227 16.49 27.74 -8.78
CA GLU A 227 17.74 27.98 -8.06
C GLU A 227 18.24 26.71 -7.35
N LEU A 228 19.58 26.57 -7.25
CA LEU A 228 20.20 25.39 -6.68
C LEU A 228 19.81 25.16 -5.21
N TRP A 229 19.61 26.22 -4.42
CA TRP A 229 19.23 26.07 -3.02
C TRP A 229 17.80 25.55 -2.83
N TYR A 230 16.92 25.68 -3.82
CA TYR A 230 15.59 25.08 -3.79
C TYR A 230 15.67 23.54 -3.72
N THR A 231 16.71 22.93 -4.28
CA THR A 231 16.91 21.46 -4.26
C THR A 231 16.89 20.90 -2.84
N VAL A 232 17.31 21.68 -1.83
CA VAL A 232 17.37 21.24 -0.43
C VAL A 232 15.98 20.94 0.13
N ALA A 233 14.91 21.61 -0.33
CA ALA A 233 13.54 21.30 0.06
C ALA A 233 12.91 20.17 -0.75
N TYR A 234 13.21 20.07 -2.05
CA TYR A 234 12.60 19.06 -2.93
C TYR A 234 13.25 17.69 -2.81
N TYR A 235 14.53 17.64 -2.47
CA TYR A 235 15.28 16.40 -2.33
C TYR A 235 14.65 15.40 -1.35
N PRO A 236 14.38 15.75 -0.07
CA PRO A 236 13.81 14.80 0.89
C PRO A 236 12.39 14.35 0.50
N ILE A 237 11.58 15.23 -0.10
CA ILE A 237 10.26 14.91 -0.63
C ILE A 237 10.35 13.84 -1.73
N ILE A 238 11.20 14.05 -2.74
CA ILE A 238 11.37 13.11 -3.85
C ILE A 238 11.97 11.78 -3.35
N ALA A 239 12.94 11.84 -2.44
CA ALA A 239 13.50 10.65 -1.79
C ALA A 239 12.44 9.85 -1.01
N MET A 240 11.51 10.54 -0.34
CA MET A 240 10.40 9.90 0.36
C MET A 240 9.45 9.20 -0.64
N LEU A 241 9.10 9.87 -1.74
CA LEU A 241 8.23 9.28 -2.78
C LEU A 241 8.85 8.00 -3.37
N ASN A 242 10.14 8.06 -3.72
CA ASN A 242 10.90 6.91 -4.20
C ASN A 242 10.99 5.79 -3.15
N GLY A 243 11.16 6.16 -1.87
CA GLY A 243 11.16 5.22 -0.75
C GLY A 243 9.83 4.48 -0.61
N PHE A 244 8.69 5.18 -0.71
CA PHE A 244 7.38 4.55 -0.68
C PHE A 244 7.16 3.62 -1.88
N CYS A 245 7.57 4.01 -3.09
CA CYS A 245 7.53 3.12 -4.25
C CYS A 245 8.35 1.84 -4.02
N SER A 246 9.56 1.98 -3.46
CA SER A 246 10.42 0.85 -3.10
C SER A 246 9.78 -0.06 -2.03
N LEU A 247 9.13 0.53 -1.02
CA LEU A 247 8.40 -0.21 0.01
C LEU A 247 7.27 -1.03 -0.60
N TRP A 248 6.49 -0.46 -1.51
CA TRP A 248 5.43 -1.16 -2.22
C TRP A 248 5.99 -2.35 -3.00
N TYR A 249 7.01 -2.10 -3.83
CA TYR A 249 7.66 -3.09 -4.67
C TYR A 249 8.14 -4.32 -3.86
N ILE A 250 8.83 -4.06 -2.75
CA ILE A 250 9.36 -5.13 -1.89
C ILE A 250 8.25 -5.96 -1.26
N ASN A 251 7.16 -5.33 -0.78
CA ASN A 251 6.03 -6.06 -0.21
C ASN A 251 5.32 -6.93 -1.26
N CYS A 252 5.05 -6.39 -2.45
CA CYS A 252 4.47 -7.14 -3.57
C CYS A 252 5.33 -8.35 -3.95
N ASN A 253 6.65 -8.18 -4.02
CA ASN A 253 7.57 -9.27 -4.34
C ASN A 253 7.66 -10.32 -3.21
N ALA A 254 7.57 -9.89 -1.95
CA ALA A 254 7.50 -10.79 -0.79
C ALA A 254 6.26 -11.68 -0.85
N PHE A 255 5.08 -11.11 -1.15
CA PHE A 255 3.85 -11.87 -1.34
C PHE A 255 3.96 -12.89 -2.48
N GLY A 256 4.54 -12.48 -3.62
CA GLY A 256 4.78 -13.38 -4.74
C GLY A 256 5.71 -14.55 -4.37
N THR A 257 6.77 -14.28 -3.60
CA THR A 257 7.73 -15.30 -3.14
C THR A 257 7.07 -16.27 -2.16
N ALA A 258 6.32 -15.77 -1.17
CA ALA A 258 5.60 -16.59 -0.21
C ALA A 258 4.53 -17.47 -0.89
N SER A 259 3.77 -16.93 -1.84
CA SER A 259 2.79 -17.68 -2.63
C SER A 259 3.45 -18.81 -3.43
N LYS A 260 4.56 -18.50 -4.11
CA LYS A 260 5.30 -19.50 -4.90
C LYS A 260 5.84 -20.63 -4.03
N ALA A 261 6.37 -20.30 -2.84
CA ALA A 261 6.83 -21.29 -1.88
C ALA A 261 5.69 -22.18 -1.38
N LEU A 262 4.56 -21.58 -0.97
CA LEU A 262 3.37 -22.32 -0.52
C LEU A 262 2.84 -23.25 -1.61
N ALA A 263 2.77 -22.76 -2.85
CA ALA A 263 2.31 -23.56 -4.00
C ALA A 263 3.25 -24.74 -4.29
N GLY A 264 4.56 -24.59 -4.07
CA GLY A 264 5.53 -25.69 -4.20
C GLY A 264 5.28 -26.80 -3.18
N PHE A 265 5.14 -26.45 -1.89
CA PHE A 265 4.82 -27.42 -0.83
C PHE A 265 3.47 -28.11 -1.03
N LEU A 266 2.48 -27.35 -1.51
CA LEU A 266 1.18 -27.88 -1.87
C LEU A 266 1.29 -28.96 -2.94
N GLN A 267 2.00 -28.68 -4.04
CA GLN A 267 2.17 -29.63 -5.15
C GLN A 267 2.91 -30.90 -4.71
N GLU A 268 3.94 -30.77 -3.89
CA GLU A 268 4.67 -31.92 -3.34
C GLU A 268 3.79 -32.76 -2.41
N THR A 269 2.97 -32.12 -1.58
CA THR A 269 2.10 -32.83 -0.62
C THR A 269 0.99 -33.59 -1.30
N LEU A 270 0.44 -33.07 -2.40
CA LEU A 270 -0.58 -33.75 -3.19
C LEU A 270 -0.09 -35.08 -3.81
N GLN A 271 1.22 -35.31 -3.87
CA GLN A 271 1.82 -36.56 -4.33
C GLN A 271 2.07 -37.58 -3.18
N ARG A 272 1.83 -37.19 -1.92
CA ARG A 272 2.07 -38.03 -0.74
C ARG A 272 0.81 -38.78 -0.29
N GLU A 273 0.97 -39.77 0.59
CA GLU A 273 -0.16 -40.50 1.19
C GLU A 273 -0.97 -39.60 2.15
N LYS A 274 -2.31 -39.65 2.05
CA LYS A 274 -3.31 -38.89 2.85
C LYS A 274 -3.14 -37.35 2.83
N PRO A 275 -3.22 -36.71 1.65
CA PRO A 275 -2.96 -35.27 1.52
C PRO A 275 -4.03 -34.35 2.14
N ALA A 276 -5.26 -34.84 2.35
CA ALA A 276 -6.40 -34.02 2.80
C ALA A 276 -6.14 -33.22 4.09
N GLN A 277 -5.55 -33.82 5.13
CA GLN A 277 -5.31 -33.13 6.41
C GLN A 277 -4.32 -31.97 6.28
N LYS A 278 -3.25 -32.16 5.50
CA LYS A 278 -2.25 -31.12 5.25
C LYS A 278 -2.77 -30.04 4.29
N LEU A 279 -3.65 -30.41 3.37
CA LEU A 279 -4.28 -29.48 2.45
C LEU A 279 -5.13 -28.42 3.18
N THR A 280 -5.83 -28.82 4.25
CA THR A 280 -6.55 -27.87 5.11
C THR A 280 -5.61 -26.85 5.77
N GLU A 281 -4.44 -27.27 6.25
CA GLU A 281 -3.43 -26.35 6.82
C GLU A 281 -2.89 -25.37 5.76
N TYR A 282 -2.65 -25.82 4.53
CA TYR A 282 -2.23 -24.95 3.43
C TYR A 282 -3.32 -23.98 2.97
N ARG A 283 -4.58 -24.39 2.98
CA ARG A 283 -5.72 -23.50 2.73
C ARG A 283 -5.77 -22.36 3.74
N HIS A 284 -5.51 -22.66 5.02
CA HIS A 284 -5.42 -21.63 6.06
C HIS A 284 -4.21 -20.71 5.88
N LEU A 285 -3.03 -21.24 5.53
CA LEU A 285 -1.86 -20.40 5.21
C LEU A 285 -2.13 -19.49 4.00
N TRP A 286 -2.79 -19.99 2.96
CA TRP A 286 -3.12 -19.17 1.80
C TRP A 286 -4.14 -18.09 2.16
N MET A 287 -5.15 -18.42 2.97
CA MET A 287 -6.14 -17.45 3.44
C MET A 287 -5.50 -16.34 4.27
N ASP A 288 -4.54 -16.67 5.15
CA ASP A 288 -3.79 -15.67 5.91
C ASP A 288 -2.93 -14.79 4.98
N LEU A 289 -2.31 -15.38 3.95
CA LEU A 289 -1.52 -14.64 2.96
C LEU A 289 -2.40 -13.66 2.15
N SER A 290 -3.57 -14.12 1.69
CA SER A 290 -4.56 -13.29 1.00
C SER A 290 -5.05 -12.14 1.89
N HIS A 291 -5.40 -12.45 3.14
CA HIS A 291 -5.80 -11.44 4.11
C HIS A 291 -4.69 -10.42 4.40
N MET A 292 -3.43 -10.86 4.56
CA MET A 292 -2.29 -9.94 4.70
C MET A 292 -2.13 -9.03 3.50
N MET A 293 -2.34 -9.54 2.28
CA MET A 293 -2.24 -8.74 1.07
C MET A 293 -3.32 -7.68 0.99
N GLN A 294 -4.55 -8.00 1.39
CA GLN A 294 -5.64 -7.02 1.51
C GLN A 294 -5.34 -5.99 2.62
N GLN A 295 -4.77 -6.42 3.75
CA GLN A 295 -4.36 -5.54 4.84
C GLN A 295 -3.20 -4.62 4.44
N LEU A 296 -2.31 -5.01 3.51
CA LEU A 296 -1.34 -4.06 2.94
C LEU A 296 -2.07 -2.90 2.25
N GLY A 297 -3.02 -3.22 1.38
CA GLY A 297 -3.83 -2.21 0.68
C GLY A 297 -4.55 -1.27 1.66
N ARG A 298 -5.15 -1.83 2.71
CA ARG A 298 -5.89 -1.07 3.73
C ARG A 298 -4.99 -0.27 4.67
N ALA A 299 -3.91 -0.85 5.18
CA ALA A 299 -3.02 -0.18 6.14
C ALA A 299 -2.28 1.00 5.50
N TYR A 300 -2.00 0.92 4.20
CA TYR A 300 -1.34 1.97 3.44
C TYR A 300 -2.28 2.72 2.48
N SER A 301 -3.60 2.51 2.55
CA SER A 301 -4.56 3.08 1.60
C SER A 301 -4.51 4.61 1.56
N ASN A 302 -4.48 5.25 2.73
CA ASN A 302 -4.42 6.71 2.80
C ASN A 302 -3.08 7.26 2.30
N MET A 303 -1.99 6.56 2.58
CA MET A 303 -0.66 6.94 2.13
C MET A 303 -0.55 6.86 0.61
N TYR A 304 -0.88 5.70 0.02
CA TYR A 304 -0.85 5.52 -1.44
C TYR A 304 -1.98 6.26 -2.16
N GLY A 305 -3.12 6.50 -1.52
CA GLY A 305 -4.21 7.30 -2.07
C GLY A 305 -3.79 8.75 -2.26
N ILE A 306 -3.25 9.39 -1.22
CA ILE A 306 -2.70 10.75 -1.32
C ILE A 306 -1.54 10.80 -2.31
N TYR A 307 -0.65 9.81 -2.27
CA TYR A 307 0.47 9.68 -3.20
C TYR A 307 0.00 9.64 -4.66
N CYS A 308 -0.99 8.81 -4.99
CA CYS A 308 -1.57 8.70 -6.32
C CYS A 308 -2.23 10.02 -6.75
N LEU A 309 -2.97 10.70 -5.86
CA LEU A 309 -3.59 11.99 -6.16
C LEU A 309 -2.57 13.06 -6.51
N VAL A 310 -1.48 13.16 -5.73
CA VAL A 310 -0.37 14.08 -5.98
C VAL A 310 0.29 13.79 -7.33
N ILE A 311 0.57 12.51 -7.63
CA ILE A 311 1.16 12.11 -8.90
C ILE A 311 0.24 12.43 -10.07
N PHE A 312 -1.06 12.14 -9.96
CA PHE A 312 -2.04 12.45 -11.00
C PHE A 312 -2.12 13.94 -11.27
N PHE A 313 -2.28 14.75 -10.22
CA PHE A 313 -2.32 16.20 -10.32
C PHE A 313 -1.06 16.75 -10.99
N THR A 314 0.11 16.31 -10.54
CA THR A 314 1.41 16.73 -11.08
C THR A 314 1.56 16.33 -12.55
N THR A 315 1.17 15.11 -12.91
CA THR A 315 1.30 14.60 -14.28
C THR A 315 0.39 15.36 -15.25
N ILE A 316 -0.87 15.61 -14.88
CA ILE A 316 -1.83 16.35 -15.72
C ILE A 316 -1.32 17.76 -15.99
N ILE A 317 -0.94 18.49 -14.93
CA ILE A 317 -0.50 19.88 -15.05
C ILE A 317 0.84 19.97 -15.78
N ALA A 318 1.79 19.08 -15.51
CA ALA A 318 3.07 19.05 -16.21
C ALA A 318 2.93 18.71 -17.69
N THR A 319 2.03 17.79 -18.04
CA THR A 319 1.76 17.44 -19.45
C THR A 319 1.04 18.59 -20.17
N TYR A 320 0.13 19.27 -19.49
CA TYR A 320 -0.52 20.45 -20.06
C TYR A 320 0.49 21.59 -20.27
N GLY A 321 1.33 21.86 -19.25
CA GLY A 321 2.38 22.87 -19.34
C GLY A 321 3.35 22.61 -20.49
N SER A 322 3.79 21.35 -20.67
CA SER A 322 4.70 21.02 -21.76
C SER A 322 4.05 21.19 -23.13
N LEU A 323 2.80 20.73 -23.32
CA LEU A 323 2.09 20.89 -24.59
C LEU A 323 1.73 22.35 -24.89
N SER A 324 1.35 23.12 -23.87
CA SER A 324 0.98 24.53 -23.95
C SER A 324 2.13 25.38 -24.50
N GLU A 325 3.35 25.13 -24.02
CA GLU A 325 4.53 25.91 -24.37
C GLU A 325 5.12 25.52 -25.73
N ILE A 326 5.05 24.22 -26.09
CA ILE A 326 5.40 23.74 -27.45
C ILE A 326 4.57 24.47 -28.51
N ILE A 327 3.28 24.66 -28.25
CA ILE A 327 2.36 25.33 -29.19
C ILE A 327 2.71 26.82 -29.34
N ASP A 328 3.18 27.46 -28.26
CA ASP A 328 3.40 28.91 -28.24
C ASP A 328 4.79 29.34 -28.72
N HIS A 329 5.83 28.54 -28.45
CA HIS A 329 7.23 28.92 -28.70
C HIS A 329 8.05 27.89 -29.46
N GLY A 330 7.55 26.66 -29.64
CA GLY A 330 8.35 25.53 -30.12
C GLY A 330 9.32 25.01 -29.07
N ALA A 331 10.01 23.92 -29.40
CA ALA A 331 10.73 23.10 -28.42
C ALA A 331 11.85 23.83 -27.66
N THR A 332 11.61 24.14 -26.38
CA THR A 332 12.55 24.86 -25.48
C THR A 332 13.05 23.95 -24.34
N TYR A 333 14.22 24.25 -23.75
CA TYR A 333 14.79 23.49 -22.61
C TYR A 333 13.84 23.34 -21.41
N LYS A 334 12.96 24.34 -21.16
CA LYS A 334 11.95 24.30 -20.09
C LYS A 334 11.00 23.10 -20.23
N GLU A 335 10.59 22.78 -21.45
CA GLU A 335 9.67 21.67 -21.75
C GLU A 335 10.30 20.32 -21.45
N VAL A 336 11.59 20.17 -21.75
CA VAL A 336 12.34 18.94 -21.42
C VAL A 336 12.31 18.70 -19.91
N GLY A 337 12.41 19.77 -19.10
CA GLY A 337 12.26 19.70 -17.65
C GLY A 337 10.90 19.15 -17.20
N LEU A 338 9.81 19.62 -17.82
CA LEU A 338 8.46 19.11 -17.54
C LEU A 338 8.27 17.66 -18.00
N PHE A 339 8.80 17.28 -19.16
CA PHE A 339 8.74 15.89 -19.62
C PHE A 339 9.44 14.95 -18.64
N VAL A 340 10.59 15.35 -18.10
CA VAL A 340 11.27 14.54 -17.06
C VAL A 340 10.35 14.31 -15.87
N ILE A 341 9.60 15.31 -15.41
CA ILE A 341 8.61 15.17 -14.32
C ILE A 341 7.50 14.20 -14.73
N VAL A 342 6.93 14.35 -15.93
CA VAL A 342 5.86 13.47 -16.44
C VAL A 342 6.32 12.01 -16.51
N PHE A 343 7.49 11.76 -17.11
CA PHE A 343 8.05 10.40 -17.20
C PHE A 343 8.37 9.82 -15.83
N TYR A 344 8.91 10.62 -14.92
CA TYR A 344 9.18 10.21 -13.55
C TYR A 344 7.89 9.82 -12.81
N CYS A 345 6.88 10.69 -12.81
CA CYS A 345 5.60 10.46 -12.16
C CYS A 345 4.85 9.25 -12.75
N MET A 346 4.82 9.12 -14.09
CA MET A 346 4.22 7.97 -14.77
C MET A 346 4.99 6.68 -14.51
N GLY A 347 6.32 6.73 -14.42
CA GLY A 347 7.15 5.58 -14.06
C GLY A 347 6.84 5.07 -12.65
N LEU A 348 6.73 5.96 -11.68
CA LEU A 348 6.35 5.61 -10.30
C LEU A 348 4.96 4.98 -10.23
N LEU A 349 3.97 5.60 -10.89
CA LEU A 349 2.62 5.06 -10.97
C LEU A 349 2.60 3.68 -11.63
N TYR A 350 3.34 3.53 -12.74
CA TYR A 350 3.45 2.28 -13.45
C TYR A 350 3.98 1.17 -12.54
N ILE A 351 5.08 1.42 -11.81
CA ILE A 351 5.66 0.44 -10.88
C ILE A 351 4.63 0.00 -9.83
N ILE A 352 3.95 0.94 -9.18
CA ILE A 352 2.98 0.63 -8.11
C ILE A 352 1.83 -0.23 -8.64
N CYS A 353 1.20 0.19 -9.73
CA CYS A 353 0.06 -0.50 -10.32
C CYS A 353 0.45 -1.85 -10.94
N ASN A 354 1.62 -1.93 -11.57
CA ASN A 354 2.12 -3.14 -12.20
C ASN A 354 2.46 -4.22 -11.15
N GLU A 355 3.16 -3.84 -10.07
CA GLU A 355 3.51 -4.78 -9.01
C GLU A 355 2.30 -5.22 -8.19
N ALA A 356 1.34 -4.33 -7.94
CA ALA A 356 0.08 -4.69 -7.29
C ALA A 356 -0.71 -5.73 -8.11
N HIS A 357 -0.76 -5.52 -9.43
CA HIS A 357 -1.39 -6.45 -10.36
C HIS A 357 -0.66 -7.80 -10.38
N HIS A 358 0.67 -7.80 -10.50
CA HIS A 358 1.46 -9.04 -10.46
C HIS A 358 1.35 -9.78 -9.13
N ALA A 359 1.35 -9.09 -7.99
CA ALA A 359 1.13 -9.71 -6.69
C ALA A 359 -0.24 -10.38 -6.61
N SER A 360 -1.28 -9.70 -7.08
CA SER A 360 -2.65 -10.24 -7.13
C SER A 360 -2.78 -11.47 -8.02
N LEU A 361 -2.13 -11.47 -9.19
CA LEU A 361 -2.08 -12.64 -10.07
C LEU A 361 -1.34 -13.82 -9.43
N ARG A 362 -0.15 -13.57 -8.83
CA ARG A 362 0.67 -14.63 -8.23
C ARG A 362 0.04 -15.28 -7.00
N VAL A 363 -0.71 -14.52 -6.19
CA VAL A 363 -1.39 -15.05 -4.99
C VAL A 363 -2.74 -15.64 -5.35
N GLY A 364 -3.43 -15.10 -6.36
CA GLY A 364 -4.76 -15.55 -6.79
C GLY A 364 -4.71 -16.54 -7.94
N LEU A 365 -4.65 -16.02 -9.17
CA LEU A 365 -4.83 -16.80 -10.40
C LEU A 365 -3.79 -17.90 -10.57
N ASP A 366 -2.49 -17.59 -10.44
CA ASP A 366 -1.42 -18.57 -10.63
C ASP A 366 -1.52 -19.72 -9.61
N PHE A 367 -1.92 -19.38 -8.38
CA PHE A 367 -2.14 -20.36 -7.32
C PHE A 367 -3.36 -21.23 -7.63
N GLN A 368 -4.45 -20.63 -8.09
CA GLN A 368 -5.66 -21.33 -8.52
C GLN A 368 -5.39 -22.29 -9.69
N THR A 369 -4.67 -21.84 -10.72
CA THR A 369 -4.32 -22.67 -11.87
C THR A 369 -3.52 -23.90 -11.45
N LYS A 370 -2.60 -23.76 -10.48
CA LYS A 370 -1.87 -24.90 -9.93
C LYS A 370 -2.76 -25.90 -9.20
N LEU A 371 -3.77 -25.44 -8.46
CA LEU A 371 -4.76 -26.30 -7.82
C LEU A 371 -5.65 -27.03 -8.85
N LEU A 372 -6.04 -26.34 -9.93
CA LEU A 372 -6.86 -26.92 -10.99
C LEU A 372 -6.11 -27.97 -11.83
N ASN A 373 -4.80 -27.84 -11.94
CA ASN A 373 -3.95 -28.79 -12.68
C ASN A 373 -3.67 -30.09 -11.91
N VAL A 374 -4.20 -30.24 -10.69
CA VAL A 374 -4.09 -31.46 -9.91
C VAL A 374 -5.03 -32.51 -10.50
N ASN A 375 -4.53 -33.73 -10.75
CA ASN A 375 -5.38 -34.79 -11.27
C ASN A 375 -6.35 -35.29 -10.18
N LEU A 376 -7.55 -34.71 -10.15
CA LEU A 376 -8.60 -35.06 -9.19
C LEU A 376 -9.06 -36.51 -9.28
N THR A 377 -8.90 -37.15 -10.44
CA THR A 377 -9.29 -38.58 -10.62
C THR A 377 -8.31 -39.56 -9.98
N ALA A 378 -7.10 -39.09 -9.63
CA ALA A 378 -6.05 -39.90 -9.00
C ALA A 378 -5.97 -39.73 -7.48
N VAL A 379 -6.78 -38.85 -6.89
CA VAL A 379 -6.80 -38.56 -5.44
C VAL A 379 -8.08 -39.05 -4.79
N ASP A 380 -8.03 -39.27 -3.48
CA ASP A 380 -9.18 -39.73 -2.70
C ASP A 380 -10.29 -38.66 -2.60
N GLY A 381 -11.52 -39.08 -2.35
CA GLY A 381 -12.68 -38.18 -2.29
C GLY A 381 -12.59 -37.10 -1.20
N ALA A 382 -11.86 -37.34 -0.10
CA ALA A 382 -11.66 -36.32 0.92
C ALA A 382 -10.70 -35.22 0.44
N THR A 383 -9.64 -35.60 -0.27
CA THR A 383 -8.74 -34.65 -0.94
C THR A 383 -9.46 -33.85 -2.03
N GLN A 384 -10.32 -34.48 -2.82
CA GLN A 384 -11.12 -33.77 -3.82
C GLN A 384 -12.01 -32.68 -3.17
N LYS A 385 -12.72 -33.02 -2.09
CA LYS A 385 -13.56 -32.07 -1.33
C LYS A 385 -12.73 -30.91 -0.78
N GLU A 386 -11.52 -31.16 -0.27
CA GLU A 386 -10.63 -30.10 0.23
C GLU A 386 -10.09 -29.19 -0.89
N VAL A 387 -9.74 -29.75 -2.07
CA VAL A 387 -9.34 -28.93 -3.23
C VAL A 387 -10.49 -28.03 -3.68
N GLU A 388 -11.72 -28.55 -3.76
CA GLU A 388 -12.90 -27.77 -4.07
C GLU A 388 -13.14 -26.66 -3.04
N MET A 389 -13.06 -26.98 -1.74
CA MET A 389 -13.17 -25.97 -0.67
C MET A 389 -12.07 -24.91 -0.74
N PHE A 390 -10.86 -25.28 -1.19
CA PHE A 390 -9.78 -24.33 -1.41
C PHE A 390 -10.09 -23.40 -2.60
N LEU A 391 -10.52 -23.93 -3.74
CA LEU A 391 -10.92 -23.13 -4.90
C LEU A 391 -12.08 -22.17 -4.57
N VAL A 392 -13.05 -22.62 -3.76
CA VAL A 392 -14.12 -21.77 -3.23
C VAL A 392 -13.56 -20.68 -2.31
N ALA A 393 -12.60 -21.00 -1.44
CA ALA A 393 -11.97 -20.00 -0.59
C ALA A 393 -11.24 -18.92 -1.41
N ILE A 394 -10.59 -19.31 -2.52
CA ILE A 394 -9.93 -18.38 -3.45
C ILE A 394 -10.94 -17.47 -4.14
N SER A 395 -12.04 -18.02 -4.66
CA SER A 395 -13.06 -17.23 -5.33
C SER A 395 -13.81 -16.28 -4.39
N LYS A 396 -14.03 -16.70 -3.12
CA LYS A 396 -14.71 -15.88 -2.11
C LYS A 396 -13.83 -14.79 -1.50
N ASN A 397 -12.51 -14.98 -1.45
CA ASN A 397 -11.58 -14.03 -0.85
C ASN A 397 -10.42 -13.71 -1.81
N PRO A 398 -10.70 -13.05 -2.95
CA PRO A 398 -9.67 -12.77 -3.93
C PRO A 398 -8.60 -11.86 -3.29
N PRO A 399 -7.30 -12.15 -3.52
CA PRO A 399 -6.23 -11.30 -3.05
C PRO A 399 -6.18 -10.08 -3.98
N ILE A 400 -6.99 -9.07 -3.72
CA ILE A 400 -7.00 -7.81 -4.48
C ILE A 400 -6.61 -6.69 -3.53
N MET A 401 -5.59 -5.91 -3.92
CA MET A 401 -5.20 -4.70 -3.19
C MET A 401 -6.13 -3.55 -3.57
N ASN A 402 -6.83 -3.01 -2.58
CA ASN A 402 -7.70 -1.84 -2.73
C ASN A 402 -7.26 -0.70 -1.81
N LEU A 403 -7.58 0.53 -2.22
CA LEU A 403 -7.40 1.74 -1.43
C LEU A 403 -8.66 1.98 -0.59
N ASP A 404 -8.92 1.15 0.42
CA ASP A 404 -10.08 1.30 1.34
C ASP A 404 -11.44 1.43 0.62
N GLY A 405 -11.59 0.77 -0.54
CA GLY A 405 -12.79 0.81 -1.37
C GLY A 405 -12.86 1.95 -2.40
N TYR A 406 -11.93 2.91 -2.39
CA TYR A 406 -11.89 4.00 -3.38
C TYR A 406 -11.53 3.51 -4.78
N ALA A 407 -10.48 2.69 -4.90
CA ALA A 407 -10.02 2.14 -6.16
C ALA A 407 -9.22 0.84 -5.94
N ASN A 408 -9.25 -0.04 -6.94
CA ASN A 408 -8.36 -1.18 -6.99
C ASN A 408 -7.02 -0.74 -7.60
N ILE A 409 -5.91 -1.12 -6.95
CA ILE A 409 -4.58 -0.81 -7.47
C ILE A 409 -4.18 -1.90 -8.45
N ASN A 410 -4.41 -1.64 -9.74
CA ASN A 410 -4.10 -2.58 -10.82
C ASN A 410 -3.69 -1.79 -12.09
N ARG A 411 -3.37 -2.50 -13.16
CA ARG A 411 -3.02 -1.88 -14.45
C ARG A 411 -4.17 -1.05 -15.05
N GLU A 412 -5.43 -1.34 -14.71
CA GLU A 412 -6.58 -0.57 -15.17
C GLU A 412 -6.60 0.85 -14.60
N LEU A 413 -6.07 1.04 -13.38
CA LEU A 413 -5.89 2.38 -12.80
C LEU A 413 -4.97 3.25 -13.68
N ILE A 414 -3.93 2.66 -14.29
CA ILE A 414 -3.05 3.39 -15.22
C ILE A 414 -3.80 3.73 -16.50
N THR A 415 -4.46 2.75 -17.12
CA THR A 415 -5.15 2.99 -18.40
C THR A 415 -6.25 4.02 -18.25
N SER A 416 -7.02 3.93 -17.15
CA SER A 416 -8.03 4.92 -16.78
C SER A 416 -7.42 6.30 -16.57
N ASN A 417 -6.29 6.41 -15.86
CA ASN A 417 -5.60 7.68 -15.65
C ASN A 417 -5.09 8.29 -16.97
N VAL A 418 -4.48 7.49 -17.85
CA VAL A 418 -4.03 7.96 -19.17
C VAL A 418 -5.20 8.45 -20.01
N SER A 419 -6.33 7.73 -19.99
CA SER A 419 -7.55 8.17 -20.68
C SER A 419 -8.08 9.49 -20.12
N PHE A 420 -8.18 9.64 -18.79
CA PHE A 420 -8.61 10.89 -18.17
C PHE A 420 -7.67 12.04 -18.51
N MET A 421 -6.35 11.82 -18.40
CA MET A 421 -5.35 12.81 -18.78
C MET A 421 -5.52 13.24 -20.23
N ALA A 422 -5.68 12.32 -21.18
CA ALA A 422 -5.91 12.65 -22.58
C ALA A 422 -7.18 13.49 -22.78
N THR A 423 -8.30 13.12 -22.13
CA THR A 423 -9.54 13.90 -22.20
C THR A 423 -9.37 15.31 -21.65
N TYR A 424 -8.76 15.47 -20.46
CA TYR A 424 -8.52 16.79 -19.88
C TYR A 424 -7.58 17.64 -20.73
N LEU A 425 -6.51 17.06 -21.27
CA LEU A 425 -5.58 17.75 -22.15
C LEU A 425 -6.27 18.26 -23.41
N VAL A 426 -7.10 17.43 -24.06
CA VAL A 426 -7.87 17.85 -25.24
C VAL A 426 -8.76 19.05 -24.92
N VAL A 427 -9.48 19.01 -23.80
CA VAL A 427 -10.37 20.10 -23.37
C VAL A 427 -9.57 21.38 -23.08
N LEU A 428 -8.48 21.28 -22.33
CA LEU A 428 -7.65 22.45 -21.98
C LEU A 428 -6.99 23.08 -23.21
N LEU A 429 -6.52 22.25 -24.15
CA LEU A 429 -5.96 22.72 -25.42
C LEU A 429 -7.03 23.40 -26.29
N GLN A 430 -8.25 22.86 -26.34
CA GLN A 430 -9.36 23.48 -27.07
C GLN A 430 -9.71 24.85 -26.51
N PHE A 431 -9.76 25.01 -25.18
CA PHE A 431 -9.97 26.32 -24.55
C PHE A 431 -8.88 27.31 -24.94
N LYS A 432 -7.60 26.90 -24.85
CA LYS A 432 -6.47 27.76 -25.23
C LYS A 432 -6.52 28.20 -26.70
N ILE A 433 -6.76 27.26 -27.63
CA ILE A 433 -6.85 27.57 -29.06
C ILE A 433 -8.02 28.51 -29.35
N THR A 434 -9.15 28.34 -28.67
CA THR A 434 -10.34 29.19 -28.84
C THR A 434 -10.09 30.61 -28.34
N GLU A 435 -9.43 30.75 -27.18
CA GLU A 435 -9.02 32.05 -26.64
C GLU A 435 -8.04 32.77 -27.58
N GLN A 436 -7.02 32.07 -28.08
CA GLN A 436 -6.07 32.63 -29.05
C GLN A 436 -6.74 33.07 -30.34
N ARG A 437 -7.78 32.36 -30.82
CA ARG A 437 -8.59 32.79 -31.98
C ARG A 437 -9.43 34.03 -31.66
N GLY A 438 -10.05 34.08 -30.49
CA GLY A 438 -10.84 35.23 -30.05
C GLY A 438 -10.01 36.52 -29.97
N LEU A 439 -8.80 36.43 -29.42
CA LEU A 439 -7.86 37.56 -29.34
C LEU A 439 -7.41 38.05 -30.72
N LYS A 440 -7.15 37.14 -31.67
CA LYS A 440 -6.79 37.50 -33.06
C LYS A 440 -7.92 38.21 -33.80
N VAL A 441 -9.18 37.87 -33.53
CA VAL A 441 -10.36 38.51 -34.14
C VAL A 441 -10.63 39.90 -33.55
N GLN A 442 -10.20 40.19 -32.31
CA GLN A 442 -10.32 41.53 -31.72
C GLN A 442 -9.20 42.50 -32.14
N GLN A 443 -8.07 41.99 -32.66
CA GLN A 443 -6.91 42.79 -33.05
C GLN A 443 -6.81 43.09 -34.55
N GLY A 444 -7.66 42.48 -35.38
CA GLY A 444 -7.77 42.75 -36.82
C GLY A 444 -9.11 43.37 -37.15
#